data_AF-A0AAD9TVM5-F1
#
_entry.id   AF-A0AAD9TVM5-F1
#
_cell.length_a   1.000
_cell.length_b   1.000
_cell.length_c   1.000
_cell.angle_alpha   90.00
_cell.angle_beta   90.00
_cell.angle_gamma   90.00
#
_symmetry.space_group_name_H-M   'P 1'
#
loop_
_entity.id
_entity.type
_entity.pdbx_description
1 polymer ?
#
loop_
_entity_poly.entity_id
_entity_poly.type
_entity_poly.pdbx_seq_one_letter_code
_entity_poly.pdbx_strand_id
1 'polypeptide(L)'
;MASSDKSPEPTVPYNRRQPPGDPMTMKQHILDKGAAMMQSLKPIKKMNQHVCTFALYNHDMSRQIETHHYVVRLNQDFLQCAVYDTDDSNGRLIGVEYIVSDKIFEALPPDEQKLWHSHAL
;
A
#
# COMPACT_ATOMS: atom_id res chain seq x y z
N MET A 1 -2.92 9.90 0.86
CA MET A 1 -4.26 9.38 0.50
C MET A 1 -5.10 10.56 0.03
N ALA A 2 -5.56 10.59 -1.22
CA ALA A 2 -6.37 11.69 -1.71
C ALA A 2 -7.73 11.69 -0.98
N SER A 3 -7.98 12.73 -0.18
CA SER A 3 -9.24 12.92 0.52
C SER A 3 -10.27 13.46 -0.46
N SER A 4 -11.20 12.62 -0.92
CA SER A 4 -12.41 13.09 -1.58
C SER A 4 -13.44 13.42 -0.49
N ASP A 5 -14.07 14.60 -0.57
CA ASP A 5 -15.07 15.14 0.39
C ASP A 5 -16.38 14.34 0.51
N LYS A 6 -16.44 13.15 -0.09
CA LYS A 6 -17.62 12.29 -0.06
C LYS A 6 -17.34 11.11 0.84
N SER A 7 -18.23 10.87 1.80
CA SER A 7 -18.27 9.63 2.55
C SER A 7 -18.36 8.46 1.56
N PRO A 8 -17.39 7.53 1.54
CA PRO A 8 -17.48 6.39 0.66
C PRO A 8 -18.66 5.52 1.06
N GLU A 9 -19.27 4.90 0.06
CA GLU A 9 -20.36 3.95 0.26
C GLU A 9 -19.94 2.82 1.23
N PRO A 10 -20.90 2.19 1.91
CA PRO A 10 -20.63 1.05 2.77
C PRO A 10 -19.83 0.00 2.01
N THR A 11 -18.65 -0.36 2.51
CA THR A 11 -17.89 -1.47 1.92
C THR A 11 -18.66 -2.76 2.13
N VAL A 12 -19.10 -3.34 1.03
CA VAL A 12 -19.42 -4.77 0.99
C VAL A 12 -18.21 -5.58 1.46
N PRO A 13 -18.45 -6.77 2.04
CA PRO A 13 -17.38 -7.71 2.38
C PRO A 13 -16.45 -7.92 1.20
N TYR A 14 -15.14 -7.80 1.45
CA TYR A 14 -14.08 -7.75 0.46
C TYR A 14 -13.96 -9.02 -0.42
N ASN A 15 -14.62 -10.10 -0.02
CA ASN A 15 -14.59 -11.36 -0.74
C ASN A 15 -15.33 -11.23 -2.09
N ARG A 16 -14.56 -11.04 -3.18
CA ARG A 16 -14.93 -11.16 -4.61
C ARG A 16 -15.44 -9.92 -5.37
N ARG A 17 -14.84 -8.74 -5.25
CA ARG A 17 -15.03 -7.72 -6.31
C ARG A 17 -13.87 -7.76 -7.30
N GLN A 18 -13.94 -8.57 -8.35
CA GLN A 18 -12.99 -8.44 -9.46
C GLN A 18 -12.97 -6.98 -9.95
N PRO A 19 -11.80 -6.40 -10.27
CA PRO A 19 -11.76 -5.09 -10.92
C PRO A 19 -12.62 -5.12 -12.19
N PRO A 20 -13.33 -4.02 -12.55
CA PRO A 20 -14.10 -3.97 -13.79
C PRO A 20 -13.24 -4.28 -15.02
N GLY A 21 -13.80 -5.02 -15.97
CA GLY A 21 -13.14 -5.36 -17.24
C GLY A 21 -13.33 -6.82 -17.63
N ASP A 22 -12.92 -7.16 -18.85
CA ASP A 22 -12.91 -8.54 -19.33
C ASP A 22 -11.71 -9.31 -18.74
N PRO A 23 -11.81 -10.65 -18.59
CA PRO A 23 -10.68 -11.48 -18.20
C PRO A 23 -9.49 -11.34 -19.16
N MET A 24 -8.28 -11.60 -18.65
CA MET A 24 -7.08 -11.60 -19.47
C MET A 24 -7.18 -12.63 -20.60
N THR A 25 -6.79 -12.21 -21.80
CA THR A 25 -6.68 -13.07 -22.97
C THR A 25 -5.46 -13.99 -22.85
N MET A 26 -5.44 -15.10 -23.60
CA MET A 26 -4.28 -16.00 -23.66
C MET A 26 -3.00 -15.27 -24.14
N LYS A 27 -3.14 -14.26 -25.00
CA LYS A 27 -2.00 -13.45 -25.47
C LYS A 27 -1.38 -12.65 -24.33
N GLN A 28 -2.19 -12.06 -23.46
CA GLN A 28 -1.71 -11.31 -22.28
C GLN A 28 -0.99 -12.23 -21.29
N HIS A 29 -1.55 -13.42 -21.00
CA HIS A 29 -0.87 -14.39 -20.15
C HIS A 29 0.51 -14.82 -20.67
N ILE A 30 0.66 -15.00 -21.99
CA ILE A 30 1.96 -15.34 -22.59
C ILE A 30 2.93 -14.15 -22.46
N LEU A 31 2.46 -12.93 -22.72
CA LEU A 31 3.26 -11.71 -22.59
C LEU A 31 3.79 -11.55 -21.16
N ASP A 32 2.91 -11.67 -20.15
CA ASP A 32 3.26 -11.50 -18.74
C ASP A 32 4.25 -12.57 -18.27
N LYS A 33 4.08 -13.83 -18.70
CA LYS A 33 5.04 -14.90 -18.42
C LYS A 33 6.42 -14.62 -19.03
N GLY A 34 6.45 -14.12 -20.28
CA GLY A 34 7.70 -13.70 -20.91
C GLY A 34 8.39 -12.57 -20.14
N ALA A 35 7.63 -11.55 -19.73
CA ALA A 35 8.13 -10.47 -18.90
C ALA A 35 8.70 -10.97 -17.56
N ALA A 36 8.00 -11.87 -16.87
CA ALA A 36 8.44 -12.46 -15.60
C ALA A 36 9.76 -13.24 -15.73
N MET A 37 10.01 -13.88 -16.88
CA MET A 37 11.27 -14.57 -17.16
C MET A 37 12.43 -13.62 -17.47
N MET A 38 12.15 -12.48 -18.12
CA MET A 38 13.18 -11.53 -18.57
C MET A 38 13.51 -10.44 -17.53
N GLN A 39 12.54 -10.03 -16.74
CA GLN A 39 12.67 -8.88 -15.83
C GLN A 39 13.22 -9.31 -14.47
N SER A 40 14.29 -8.64 -14.03
CA SER A 40 14.94 -8.96 -12.75
C SER A 40 14.15 -8.49 -11.52
N LEU A 41 13.30 -7.46 -11.66
CA LEU A 41 12.50 -6.83 -10.59
C LEU A 41 13.32 -6.49 -9.32
N LYS A 42 14.59 -6.11 -9.49
CA LYS A 42 15.54 -5.86 -8.39
C LYS A 42 15.00 -4.94 -7.28
N PRO A 43 14.33 -3.80 -7.57
CA PRO A 43 13.83 -2.93 -6.50
C PRO A 43 12.73 -3.59 -5.66
N ILE A 44 11.80 -4.31 -6.29
CA ILE A 44 10.70 -4.99 -5.59
C ILE A 44 11.25 -6.09 -4.68
N LYS A 45 12.25 -6.84 -5.15
CA LYS A 45 12.93 -7.89 -4.38
C LYS A 45 13.74 -7.38 -3.17
N LYS A 46 13.89 -6.07 -3.00
CA LYS A 46 14.55 -5.47 -1.81
C LYS A 46 13.59 -5.22 -0.66
N MET A 47 12.28 -5.31 -0.85
CA MET A 47 11.32 -5.26 0.25
C MET A 47 11.52 -6.51 1.12
N ASN A 48 12.16 -6.33 2.28
CA ASN A 48 12.73 -7.42 3.09
C ASN A 48 12.12 -7.50 4.49
N GLN A 49 11.14 -6.65 4.77
CA GLN A 49 10.38 -6.64 6.02
C GLN A 49 8.90 -6.70 5.70
N HIS A 50 8.17 -7.49 6.48
CA HIS A 50 6.72 -7.59 6.41
C HIS A 50 6.14 -7.20 7.77
N VAL A 51 5.19 -6.27 7.77
CA VAL A 51 4.53 -5.81 8.99
C VAL A 51 3.01 -5.87 8.77
N CYS A 52 2.31 -6.57 9.65
CA CYS A 52 0.85 -6.58 9.66
C CYS A 52 0.33 -5.62 10.73
N THR A 53 -0.61 -4.75 10.36
CA THR A 53 -1.28 -3.81 11.26
C THR A 53 -2.77 -3.68 10.94
N PHE A 54 -3.56 -3.09 11.83
CA PHE A 54 -4.93 -2.69 11.52
C PHE A 54 -5.00 -1.19 11.25
N ALA A 55 -5.54 -0.81 10.10
CA ALA A 55 -5.82 0.58 9.76
C ALA A 55 -7.33 0.86 9.89
N LEU A 56 -7.66 2.07 10.33
CA LEU A 56 -9.04 2.56 10.45
C LEU A 56 -9.34 3.57 9.35
N TYR A 57 -10.56 3.57 8.83
CA TYR A 57 -10.97 4.58 7.86
C TYR A 57 -11.20 5.91 8.59
N ASN A 58 -10.55 6.99 8.14
CA ASN A 58 -10.59 8.30 8.79
C ASN A 58 -12.03 8.84 9.04
N HIS A 59 -12.98 8.52 8.17
CA HIS A 59 -14.38 8.95 8.27
C HIS A 59 -15.30 7.90 8.90
N ASP A 60 -14.81 6.69 9.18
CA ASP A 60 -15.56 5.59 9.77
C ASP A 60 -14.64 4.67 10.59
N MET A 61 -14.47 5.04 11.87
CA MET A 61 -13.63 4.33 12.82
C MET A 61 -14.20 2.96 13.23
N SER A 62 -15.43 2.60 12.80
CA SER A 62 -15.97 1.24 12.99
C SER A 62 -15.43 0.24 11.97
N ARG A 63 -14.81 0.75 10.89
CA ARG A 63 -14.25 -0.07 9.82
C ARG A 63 -12.75 -0.18 9.99
N GLN A 64 -12.31 -1.38 10.35
CA GLN A 64 -10.92 -1.79 10.35
C GLN A 64 -10.58 -2.59 9.10
N ILE A 65 -9.37 -2.42 8.59
CA ILE A 65 -8.77 -3.26 7.56
C ILE A 65 -7.44 -3.79 8.06
N GLU A 66 -7.21 -5.09 7.89
CA GLU A 66 -5.90 -5.69 8.07
C GLU A 66 -4.99 -5.23 6.91
N THR A 67 -3.80 -4.76 7.24
CA THR A 67 -2.88 -4.15 6.27
C THR A 67 -1.53 -4.81 6.36
N HIS A 68 -1.01 -5.22 5.22
CA HIS A 68 0.24 -5.93 5.06
C HIS A 68 1.25 -5.03 4.36
N HIS A 69 2.22 -4.52 5.12
CA HIS A 69 3.25 -3.61 4.65
C HIS A 69 4.48 -4.41 4.23
N TYR A 70 4.88 -4.30 2.97
CA TYR A 70 6.16 -4.81 2.47
C TYR A 70 7.13 -3.64 2.39
N VAL A 71 8.10 -3.66 3.30
CA VAL A 71 8.92 -2.49 3.62
C VAL A 71 10.33 -2.66 3.08
N VAL A 72 10.86 -1.58 2.52
CA VAL A 72 12.28 -1.42 2.24
C VAL A 72 12.81 -0.21 3.00
N ARG A 73 13.91 -0.39 3.72
CA ARG A 73 14.65 0.70 4.32
C ARG A 73 15.58 1.32 3.28
N LEU A 74 15.35 2.58 2.92
CA LEU A 74 16.16 3.30 1.95
C LEU A 74 17.43 3.88 2.60
N ASN A 75 17.31 4.36 3.83
CA ASN A 75 18.41 4.81 4.68
C ASN A 75 18.00 4.75 6.17
N GLN A 76 18.83 5.29 7.06
CA GLN A 76 18.56 5.28 8.50
C GLN A 76 17.24 5.99 8.88
N ASP A 77 16.86 7.01 8.13
CA ASP A 77 15.75 7.92 8.42
C ASP A 77 14.53 7.72 7.52
N PHE A 78 14.54 6.74 6.61
CA PHE A 78 13.52 6.64 5.57
C PHE A 78 13.16 5.20 5.20
N LEU A 79 11.88 4.87 5.33
CA LEU A 79 11.26 3.64 4.88
C LEU A 79 10.28 3.91 3.75
N GLN A 80 10.14 2.94 2.85
CA GLN A 80 9.13 2.92 1.81
C GLN A 80 8.39 1.58 1.86
N CYS A 81 7.06 1.65 1.85
CA CYS A 81 6.18 0.48 2.00
C CYS A 81 5.22 0.38 0.82
N ALA A 82 5.05 -0.83 0.28
CA ALA A 82 3.85 -1.19 -0.47
C ALA A 82 2.85 -1.82 0.50
N VAL A 83 1.62 -1.32 0.53
CA VAL A 83 0.59 -1.75 1.48
C VAL A 83 -0.48 -2.55 0.76
N TYR A 84 -0.67 -3.79 1.20
CA TYR A 84 -1.68 -4.72 0.70
C TYR A 84 -2.76 -4.96 1.76
N ASP A 85 -3.94 -5.36 1.29
CA ASP A 85 -5.10 -5.78 2.08
C ASP A 85 -5.02 -7.22 2.63
N THR A 86 -4.13 -8.05 2.06
CA THR A 86 -3.85 -9.42 2.47
C THR A 86 -2.43 -9.80 2.03
N ASP A 87 -1.82 -10.80 2.67
CA ASP A 87 -0.57 -11.43 2.25
C ASP A 87 -0.76 -12.62 1.30
N ASP A 88 -1.99 -12.94 0.89
CA ASP A 88 -2.26 -13.91 -0.18
C ASP A 88 -1.71 -13.43 -1.53
N SER A 89 -1.37 -14.38 -2.40
CA SER A 89 -0.98 -14.16 -3.80
C SER A 89 -1.92 -13.26 -4.62
N ASN A 90 -3.19 -13.16 -4.25
CA ASN A 90 -4.21 -12.33 -4.90
C ASN A 90 -4.46 -11.00 -4.19
N GLY A 91 -3.62 -10.64 -3.20
CA GLY A 91 -3.69 -9.36 -2.50
C GLY A 91 -3.58 -8.18 -3.45
N ARG A 92 -4.30 -7.11 -3.12
CA ARG A 92 -4.33 -5.87 -3.87
C ARG A 92 -3.55 -4.79 -3.16
N LEU A 93 -2.79 -4.05 -3.95
CA LEU A 93 -2.16 -2.83 -3.46
C LEU A 93 -3.25 -1.82 -3.10
N ILE A 94 -3.32 -1.46 -1.82
CA ILE A 94 -4.26 -0.49 -1.27
C ILE A 94 -3.59 0.83 -0.91
N GLY A 95 -2.26 0.87 -0.83
CA GLY A 95 -1.52 2.08 -0.50
C GLY A 95 -0.02 1.99 -0.74
N VAL A 96 0.60 3.16 -0.69
CA VAL A 96 2.05 3.34 -0.57
C VAL A 96 2.27 4.23 0.64
N GLU A 97 3.20 3.86 1.49
CA GLU A 97 3.52 4.60 2.69
C GLU A 97 5.02 4.93 2.73
N TYR A 98 5.30 6.12 3.25
CA TYR A 98 6.65 6.58 3.55
C TYR A 98 6.71 6.86 5.04
N ILE A 99 7.71 6.30 5.71
CA ILE A 99 7.94 6.53 7.14
C ILE A 99 9.28 7.24 7.25
N VAL A 100 9.27 8.40 7.90
CA VAL A 100 10.45 9.24 8.06
C VAL A 100 10.77 9.43 9.55
N SER A 101 12.01 9.72 9.87
CA SER A 101 12.38 10.08 11.25
C SER A 101 11.83 11.44 11.65
N ASP A 102 11.68 11.66 12.97
CA ASP A 102 11.23 12.94 13.54
C ASP A 102 12.05 14.12 13.01
N LYS A 103 13.37 13.92 12.86
CA LYS A 103 14.28 14.92 12.27
C LYS A 103 13.85 15.36 10.88
N ILE A 104 13.41 14.43 10.02
CA ILE A 104 12.93 14.77 8.68
C ILE A 104 11.57 15.47 8.79
N PHE A 105 10.66 14.93 9.60
CA PHE A 105 9.32 15.50 9.80
C PHE A 105 9.36 16.95 10.29
N GLU A 106 10.19 17.25 11.31
CA GLU A 106 10.36 18.60 11.87
C GLU A 106 10.93 19.60 10.85
N ALA A 107 11.67 19.11 9.85
CA ALA A 107 12.21 19.93 8.77
C ALA A 107 11.21 20.18 7.62
N LEU A 108 10.06 19.50 7.61
CA LEU A 108 9.02 19.70 6.59
C LEU A 108 8.33 21.06 6.78
N PRO A 109 7.87 21.71 5.69
CA PRO A 109 7.01 22.88 5.80
C PRO A 109 5.76 22.58 6.65
N PRO A 110 5.23 23.55 7.41
CA PRO A 110 4.06 23.32 8.28
C PRO A 110 2.82 22.77 7.57
N ASP A 111 2.61 23.13 6.30
CA ASP A 111 1.49 22.61 5.52
C ASP A 111 1.68 21.15 5.12
N GLU A 112 2.93 20.72 4.89
CA GLU A 112 3.25 19.33 4.62
C GLU A 112 3.07 18.50 5.88
N GLN A 113 3.55 18.96 7.05
CA GLN A 113 3.43 18.23 8.32
C GLN A 113 1.99 17.81 8.65
N LYS A 114 0.98 18.60 8.25
CA LYS A 114 -0.46 18.31 8.45
C LYS A 114 -0.93 17.04 7.72
N LEU A 115 -0.18 16.58 6.72
CA LEU A 115 -0.51 15.41 5.91
C LEU A 115 0.06 14.10 6.48
N TRP A 116 0.83 14.18 7.57
CA TRP A 116 1.49 13.05 8.20
C TRP A 116 0.78 12.67 9.51
N HIS A 117 0.97 11.42 9.91
CA HIS A 117 0.52 10.92 11.20
C HIS A 117 1.68 10.18 11.88
N SER A 118 1.62 10.08 13.21
CA SER A 118 2.68 9.42 13.97
C SER A 118 2.47 7.91 14.01
N HIS A 119 3.57 7.17 13.85
CA HIS A 119 3.65 5.74 14.15
C HIS A 119 4.25 5.46 15.55
N ALA A 120 4.32 6.47 16.42
CA ALA A 120 4.74 6.28 17.80
C ALA A 120 3.76 5.34 18.51
N LEU A 121 4.28 4.16 18.87
CA LEU A 121 3.68 3.24 19.83
C LEU A 121 4.09 3.62 21.25
#